data_AF-A0A956KT09-F1
#
_entry.id   AF-A0A956KT09-F1
#
_cell.length_a   1.000
_cell.length_b   1.000
_cell.length_c   1.000
_cell.angle_alpha   90.00
_cell.angle_beta   90.00
_cell.angle_gamma   90.00
#
_symmetry.space_group_name_H-M   'P 1'
#
loop_
_entity.id
_entity.type
_entity.pdbx_description
1 polymer ?
#
loop_
_entity_poly.entity_id
_entity_poly.type
_entity_poly.pdbx_seq_one_letter_code
_entity_poly.pdbx_strand_id
1 'polypeptide(L)' 'MDQDPLDDVVRELLLERTQGLDGPRTAAFIDGWGSLMKLMRRVDLLMPAAPPEVLAALEAILRRIRQAQDRVLEDDD' A
#
# COMPACT_ATOMS: atom_id res chain seq x y z
N MET A 1 19.38 -9.39 -3.64
CA MET A 1 18.04 -9.14 -4.18
C MET A 1 18.04 -7.70 -4.68
N ASP A 2 17.55 -7.44 -5.89
CA ASP A 2 17.38 -6.05 -6.35
C ASP A 2 16.34 -5.40 -5.43
N GLN A 3 16.75 -4.38 -4.69
CA GLN A 3 15.89 -3.65 -3.76
C GLN A 3 15.02 -2.70 -4.59
N ASP A 4 13.70 -2.93 -4.64
CA ASP A 4 12.78 -2.04 -5.37
C ASP A 4 12.74 -0.71 -4.60
N PRO A 5 13.06 0.45 -5.21
CA PRO A 5 13.04 1.75 -4.51
C PRO A 5 11.67 2.08 -3.87
N LEU A 6 10.59 1.46 -4.36
CA LEU A 6 9.28 1.59 -3.75
C LEU A 6 9.22 0.98 -2.34
N ASP A 7 10.02 -0.05 -2.07
CA ASP A 7 10.09 -0.70 -0.76
C ASP A 7 10.66 0.25 0.29
N ASP A 8 11.71 1.00 -0.06
CA ASP A 8 12.31 2.01 0.83
C ASP A 8 11.29 3.12 1.16
N VAL A 9 10.58 3.62 0.15
CA VAL A 9 9.52 4.64 0.34
C VAL A 9 8.39 4.12 1.23
N VAL A 10 7.93 2.88 0.99
CA VAL A 10 6.87 2.28 1.80
C VAL A 10 7.35 2.04 3.23
N ARG A 11 8.59 1.58 3.42
CA ARG A 11 9.20 1.39 4.75
C ARG A 11 9.28 2.69 5.52
N GLU A 12 9.80 3.76 4.92
CA GLU A 12 9.87 5.09 5.54
C GLU A 12 8.48 5.60 5.94
N LEU A 13 7.49 5.49 5.04
CA LEU A 13 6.11 5.88 5.33
C LEU A 13 5.51 5.08 6.49
N LEU A 14 5.73 3.77 6.54
CA LEU A 14 5.23 2.92 7.63
C LEU A 14 5.90 3.31 8.96
N LEU A 15 7.22 3.51 8.98
CA LEU A 15 7.97 3.92 10.17
C LEU A 15 7.50 5.27 10.70
N GLU A 16 7.37 6.28 9.83
CA GLU A 16 6.89 7.61 10.21
C GLU A 16 5.48 7.57 10.80
N ARG A 17 4.58 6.80 10.19
CA ARG A 17 3.16 6.76 10.58
C ARG A 17 2.89 5.91 11.82
N THR A 18 3.76 4.96 12.11
CA THR A 18 3.65 4.08 13.28
C THR A 18 4.55 4.52 14.44
N GLN A 19 5.33 5.58 14.26
CA GLN A 19 6.20 6.11 15.30
C GLN A 19 5.41 6.46 16.58
N GLY A 20 5.82 5.86 17.70
CA GLY A 20 5.20 6.09 19.01
C GLY A 20 3.86 5.37 19.23
N LEU A 21 3.41 4.54 18.28
CA LEU A 21 2.29 3.64 18.48
C LEU A 21 2.72 2.43 19.30
N ASP A 22 1.82 1.96 20.18
CA ASP A 22 1.97 0.66 20.81
C ASP A 22 1.60 -0.46 19.83
N GLY A 23 2.00 -1.70 20.14
CA GLY A 23 1.77 -2.86 19.26
C GLY A 23 0.33 -2.97 18.72
N PRO A 24 -0.72 -2.86 19.57
CA PRO A 24 -2.11 -2.90 19.10
C PRO A 24 -2.48 -1.79 18.12
N ARG A 25 -2.01 -0.56 18.34
CA ARG A 25 -2.26 0.55 17.42
C ARG A 25 -1.50 0.41 16.11
N THR A 26 -0.28 -0.11 16.15
CA THR A 26 0.49 -0.43 14.94
C THR A 26 -0.22 -1.49 14.10
N ALA A 27 -0.70 -2.57 14.72
CA ALA A 27 -1.46 -3.61 14.03
C ALA A 27 -2.74 -3.04 13.40
N ALA A 28 -3.51 -2.23 14.16
CA ALA A 28 -4.71 -1.57 13.64
C ALA A 28 -4.41 -0.62 12.46
N PHE A 29 -3.28 0.08 12.49
CA PHE A 29 -2.85 0.93 11.38
C PHE A 29 -2.54 0.10 10.12
N ILE A 30 -1.77 -0.98 10.26
CA ILE A 30 -1.40 -1.87 9.14
C ILE A 30 -2.66 -2.50 8.51
N ASP A 31 -3.60 -2.98 9.35
CA ASP A 31 -4.88 -3.53 8.89
C ASP A 31 -5.75 -2.48 8.18
N GLY A 32 -5.80 -1.27 8.73
CA GLY A 32 -6.52 -0.14 8.14
C GLY A 32 -5.96 0.24 6.77
N TRP A 33 -4.63 0.29 6.63
CA TRP A 33 -3.97 0.51 5.35
C TRP A 33 -4.32 -0.58 4.33
N GLY A 34 -4.24 -1.85 4.72
CA GLY A 34 -4.63 -2.96 3.84
C GLY A 34 -6.09 -2.86 3.38
N SER A 35 -6.97 -2.43 4.26
CA SER A 35 -8.39 -2.19 3.95
C SER A 35 -8.58 -1.03 2.97
N LEU A 36 -7.85 0.07 3.15
CA LEU A 36 -7.84 1.20 2.22
C LEU A 36 -7.37 0.77 0.83
N MET A 37 -6.28 0.02 0.73
CA MET A 37 -5.78 -0.47 -0.56
C MET A 37 -6.80 -1.35 -1.27
N LYS A 38 -7.55 -2.20 -0.55
CA LYS A 38 -8.64 -2.99 -1.12
C LYS A 38 -9.77 -2.11 -1.68
N LEU A 39 -10.12 -1.04 -0.98
CA LEU A 39 -11.12 -0.07 -1.45
C LEU A 39 -10.62 0.67 -2.70
N MET A 40 -9.37 1.12 -2.70
CA MET A 40 -8.77 1.83 -3.84
C MET A 40 -8.72 1.00 -5.11
N ARG A 41 -8.64 -0.34 -5.02
CA ARG A 41 -8.69 -1.24 -6.19
C ARG A 41 -10.04 -1.25 -6.90
N ARG A 42 -11.10 -0.68 -6.30
CA ARG A 42 -12.39 -0.41 -6.97
C ARG A 42 -12.30 0.88 -7.80
N VAL A 43 -11.28 0.96 -8.65
CA VAL A 43 -10.94 2.17 -9.43
C VAL A 43 -12.08 2.63 -10.34
N ASP A 44 -12.88 1.69 -10.82
CA ASP A 44 -14.09 1.90 -11.62
C ASP A 44 -15.18 2.65 -10.85
N LEU A 45 -15.31 2.39 -9.54
CA LEU A 45 -16.25 3.08 -8.67
C LEU A 45 -15.76 4.47 -8.26
N LEU A 46 -14.44 4.64 -8.13
CA LEU A 46 -13.83 5.91 -7.71
C LEU A 46 -13.72 6.92 -8.86
N MET A 47 -13.53 6.43 -10.09
CA MET A 47 -13.40 7.27 -11.28
C MET A 47 -14.38 6.79 -12.36
N PRO A 48 -15.69 7.02 -12.16
CA PRO A 48 -16.68 6.64 -13.16
C PRO A 48 -16.39 7.36 -14.48
N ALA A 49 -16.48 6.62 -15.58
CA ALA A 49 -16.19 7.09 -16.94
C ALA A 49 -14.72 7.47 -17.24
N ALA A 50 -13.76 7.11 -16.39
CA ALA A 50 -12.35 7.20 -16.77
C ALA A 50 -12.03 6.27 -17.95
N PRO A 51 -11.09 6.66 -18.84
CA PRO A 51 -10.63 5.78 -19.91
C PRO A 51 -10.06 4.46 -19.37
N PRO A 52 -10.23 3.32 -20.07
CA PRO A 52 -9.73 2.02 -19.63
C PRO A 52 -8.23 2.00 -19.32
N GLU A 53 -7.44 2.77 -20.07
CA GLU A 53 -5.99 2.86 -19.91
C GLU A 53 -5.61 3.49 -18.57
N VAL A 54 -6.40 4.49 -18.12
CA VAL A 54 -6.21 5.15 -16.83
C VAL A 54 -6.55 4.20 -15.69
N LEU A 55 -7.65 3.46 -15.82
CA LEU A 55 -8.05 2.46 -14.83
C LEU A 55 -6.99 1.35 -14.70
N ALA A 56 -6.49 0.84 -15.82
CA ALA A 56 -5.44 -0.17 -15.86
C ALA A 56 -4.12 0.32 -15.26
N ALA A 57 -3.71 1.56 -15.58
CA ALA A 57 -2.51 2.18 -15.02
C ALA A 57 -2.63 2.34 -13.49
N LEU A 58 -3.77 2.83 -13.01
CA LEU A 58 -4.00 2.99 -11.57
C LEU A 58 -4.01 1.64 -10.85
N GLU A 59 -4.66 0.61 -11.43
CA GLU A 59 -4.64 -0.73 -10.85
C GLU A 59 -3.22 -1.30 -10.76
N ALA A 60 -2.38 -1.06 -11.77
CA ALA A 60 -0.98 -1.48 -11.78
C ALA A 60 -0.16 -0.78 -10.69
N ILE A 61 -0.37 0.53 -10.49
CA ILE A 61 0.28 1.30 -9.42
C ILE A 61 -0.12 0.77 -8.04
N LEU A 62 -1.43 0.61 -7.79
CA LEU A 62 -1.94 0.10 -6.52
C LEU A 62 -1.42 -1.31 -6.21
N ARG A 63 -1.27 -2.14 -7.24
CA ARG A 63 -0.70 -3.49 -7.12
C ARG A 63 0.77 -3.43 -6.71
N ARG A 64 1.60 -2.57 -7.33
CA ARG A 64 3.01 -2.40 -6.94
C ARG A 64 3.15 -1.92 -5.51
N ILE A 65 2.35 -0.93 -5.09
CA ILE A 65 2.36 -0.42 -3.71
C ILE A 65 2.00 -1.54 -2.72
N ARG A 66 0.99 -2.36 -3.03
CA ARG A 66 0.61 -3.48 -2.17
C ARG A 66 1.72 -4.53 -2.05
N GLN A 67 2.36 -4.87 -3.16
CA GLN A 67 3.47 -5.82 -3.17
C GLN A 67 4.68 -5.30 -2.38
N ALA A 68 4.99 -4.01 -2.48
CA ALA A 68 6.04 -3.38 -1.69
C ALA A 68 5.71 -3.42 -0.19
N GLN A 69 4.45 -3.14 0.19
CA GLN A 69 4.00 -3.29 1.56
C GLN A 69 4.17 -4.72 2.07
N ASP A 70 3.72 -5.72 1.31
CA ASP A 70 3.80 -7.12 1.72
C ASP A 70 5.27 -7.54 1.92
N ARG A 71 6.19 -7.17 1.01
CA ARG A 71 7.64 -7.41 1.17
C ARG A 71 8.23 -6.74 2.41
N VAL A 72 7.94 -5.45 2.62
CA VAL A 72 8.48 -4.70 3.76
C VAL A 72 8.03 -5.29 5.10
N LEU A 73 6.80 -5.82 5.16
CA LEU A 73 6.26 -6.46 6.37
C LEU A 73 6.75 -7.90 6.55
N GLU A 74 7.02 -8.63 5.46
CA GLU A 74 7.61 -9.97 5.50
C GLU A 74 9.12 -9.95 5.84
N ASP A 75 9.84 -8.87 5.51
CA ASP A 75 11.27 -8.70 5.80
C ASP A 75 11.60 -8.51 7.30
N ASP A 76 10.60 -8.20 8.14
CA ASP A 76 10.79 -7.97 9.59
C ASP A 76 10.54 -9.25 10.45
N ASP A 77 10.26 -10.41 9.83
CA ASP A 77 10.16 -11.75 10.46
C ASP A 77 11.42 -12.63 10.19
#